data_AF-A0A2D5Y9M7-F1
#
_entry.id   AF-A0A2D5Y9M7-F1
#
_cell.length_a   1.000
_cell.length_b   1.000
_cell.length_c   1.000
_cell.angle_alpha   90.00
_cell.angle_beta   90.00
_cell.angle_gamma   90.00
#
_symmetry.space_group_name_H-M   'P 1'
#
loop_
_entity.id
_entity.type
_entity.pdbx_description
1 polymer ?
#
loop_
_entity_poly.entity_id
_entity_poly.type
_entity_poly.pdbx_seq_one_letter_code
_entity_poly.pdbx_strand_id
1 'polypeptide(L)'
;MLIKYPTQIILLMFTFASVLIANEKAKTEGKMQLVKVASLNTIDANKEFQRNVQLVQQQRSLAAELLSKLENVQDEEEHKKLQSELDSLQQKLNENNQLMFKTYGFSLNRNYVLTVEKAHIHMWVTEEEAQKIQDTEKKPKK
;
A
#
# COMPACT_ATOMS: atom_id res chain seq x y z
N MET A 1 33.60 -25.42 -11.35
CA MET A 1 33.48 -24.11 -10.66
C MET A 1 32.44 -23.29 -11.44
N LEU A 2 31.23 -22.96 -10.95
CA LEU A 2 30.83 -22.33 -9.65
C LEU A 2 31.66 -21.05 -9.45
N ILE A 3 31.10 -19.83 -9.52
CA ILE A 3 30.02 -19.20 -8.71
C ILE A 3 29.36 -18.08 -9.60
N LYS A 4 28.04 -17.97 -9.84
CA LYS A 4 26.91 -17.45 -9.01
C LYS A 4 27.11 -15.98 -8.55
N TYR A 5 26.18 -15.00 -8.61
CA TYR A 5 24.79 -14.85 -9.06
C TYR A 5 24.57 -13.37 -9.53
N PRO A 6 23.48 -12.98 -10.22
CA PRO A 6 23.30 -11.61 -10.74
C PRO A 6 22.87 -10.58 -9.68
N THR A 7 23.24 -9.31 -9.90
CA THR A 7 22.96 -8.18 -9.00
C THR A 7 21.46 -7.93 -8.85
N GLN A 8 20.96 -8.04 -7.62
CA GLN A 8 19.56 -7.78 -7.30
C GLN A 8 19.25 -6.29 -7.41
N ILE A 9 18.40 -5.90 -8.36
CA ILE A 9 17.52 -4.75 -8.12
C ILE A 9 16.50 -5.23 -7.08
N ILE A 10 16.60 -4.69 -5.86
CA ILE A 10 15.62 -4.93 -4.81
C ILE A 10 14.33 -4.20 -5.22
N LEU A 11 13.55 -4.87 -6.06
CA LEU A 11 12.12 -4.59 -6.17
C LEU A 11 11.55 -4.85 -4.78
N LEU A 12 11.27 -3.78 -4.04
CA LEU A 12 10.64 -3.86 -2.73
C LEU A 12 9.16 -4.20 -2.92
N MET A 13 8.92 -5.45 -3.33
CA MET A 13 7.60 -6.06 -3.25
C MET A 13 7.23 -6.06 -1.78
N PHE A 14 6.33 -5.15 -1.40
CA PHE A 14 5.47 -5.39 -0.26
C PHE A 14 4.62 -6.61 -0.58
N THR A 15 5.18 -7.80 -0.34
CA THR A 15 4.43 -9.05 -0.27
C THR A 15 3.55 -8.95 0.97
N PHE A 16 2.38 -8.35 0.81
CA PHE A 16 1.30 -8.39 1.79
C PHE A 16 0.97 -9.87 2.01
N ALA A 17 1.49 -10.42 3.11
CA ALA A 17 1.23 -11.80 3.50
C ALA A 17 -0.24 -11.90 3.94
N SER A 18 -1.10 -12.18 2.97
CA SER A 18 -2.52 -12.46 3.15
C SER A 18 -2.73 -13.79 3.87
N VAL A 19 -2.40 -13.83 5.16
CA VAL A 19 -2.71 -14.96 6.03
C VAL A 19 -4.14 -14.79 6.53
N LEU A 20 -4.98 -15.78 6.23
CA LEU A 20 -6.39 -15.89 6.61
C LEU A 20 -7.33 -14.83 5.99
N ILE A 21 -7.69 -15.04 4.72
CA ILE A 21 -8.93 -15.76 4.38
C ILE A 21 -8.63 -16.53 3.08
N ALA A 22 -8.73 -17.86 3.13
CA ALA A 22 -8.86 -18.65 1.90
C ALA A 22 -10.31 -18.52 1.43
N ASN A 23 -10.55 -17.72 0.40
CA ASN A 23 -11.76 -17.82 -0.41
C ASN A 23 -11.36 -18.07 -1.87
N GLU A 24 -12.25 -18.73 -2.60
CA GLU A 24 -11.87 -19.73 -3.59
C GLU A 24 -11.19 -19.21 -4.87
N LYS A 25 -10.62 -20.18 -5.59
CA LYS A 25 -10.06 -20.02 -6.93
C LYS A 25 -11.10 -19.49 -7.91
N ALA A 26 -11.18 -18.16 -8.04
CA ALA A 26 -11.49 -17.57 -9.34
C ALA A 26 -10.33 -17.89 -10.30
N LYS A 27 -10.37 -19.08 -10.91
CA LYS A 27 -9.46 -19.46 -12.00
C LYS A 27 -9.86 -18.64 -13.23
N THR A 28 -9.42 -17.39 -13.29
CA THR A 28 -9.61 -16.53 -14.46
C THR A 28 -8.83 -17.12 -15.62
N GLU A 29 -9.51 -17.88 -16.47
CA GLU A 29 -8.97 -18.38 -17.74
C GLU A 29 -8.92 -17.23 -18.76
N GLY A 30 -8.00 -16.30 -18.52
CA GLY A 30 -7.81 -15.09 -19.30
C GLY A 30 -6.42 -14.50 -19.07
N LYS A 31 -5.86 -13.88 -20.11
CA LYS A 31 -4.54 -13.23 -20.03
C LYS A 31 -4.64 -11.99 -19.13
N MET A 32 -4.00 -12.05 -17.97
CA MET A 32 -3.94 -10.93 -17.03
C MET A 32 -3.21 -9.73 -17.66
N GLN A 33 -3.70 -8.52 -17.39
CA GLN A 33 -3.11 -7.26 -17.82
C GLN A 33 -3.05 -6.27 -16.64
N LEU A 34 -1.99 -5.48 -16.57
CA LEU A 34 -1.90 -4.36 -15.62
C LEU A 34 -2.60 -3.14 -16.23
N VAL A 35 -3.44 -2.48 -15.44
CA VAL A 35 -4.19 -1.28 -15.82
C VAL A 35 -3.82 -0.15 -14.86
N LYS A 36 -3.48 1.03 -15.39
CA LYS A 36 -3.23 2.22 -14.58
C LYS A 36 -4.56 2.80 -14.09
N VAL A 37 -4.82 2.72 -12.78
CA VAL A 37 -6.05 3.23 -12.16
C VAL A 37 -5.95 4.68 -11.68
N ALA A 38 -4.75 5.16 -11.36
CA ALA A 38 -4.47 6.53 -10.92
C ALA A 38 -3.02 6.93 -11.21
N SER A 39 -2.74 8.24 -11.17
CA SER A 39 -1.39 8.81 -11.17
C SER A 39 -1.26 9.80 -10.00
N LEU A 40 -0.33 9.52 -9.08
CA LEU A 40 -0.11 10.31 -7.86
C LEU A 40 0.97 11.37 -8.14
N ASN A 41 0.55 12.48 -8.76
CA ASN A 41 1.45 13.45 -9.39
C ASN A 41 2.26 14.33 -8.41
N THR A 42 1.99 14.26 -7.10
CA THR A 42 2.70 15.04 -6.08
C THR A 42 3.20 14.14 -4.96
N ILE A 43 4.27 14.58 -4.29
CA ILE A 43 4.85 13.89 -3.13
C ILE A 43 3.79 13.71 -2.04
N ASP A 44 2.98 14.73 -1.78
CA ASP A 44 2.00 14.68 -0.69
C ASP A 44 0.78 13.83 -1.03
N ALA A 45 0.32 13.79 -2.29
CA ALA A 45 -0.70 12.84 -2.73
C ALA A 45 -0.22 11.39 -2.61
N ASN A 46 1.07 11.12 -2.90
CA ASN A 46 1.65 9.80 -2.71
C ASN A 46 1.75 9.42 -1.22
N LYS A 47 2.21 10.33 -0.34
CA LYS A 47 2.23 10.11 1.11
C LYS A 47 0.81 9.90 1.68
N GLU A 48 -0.17 10.65 1.20
CA GLU A 48 -1.56 10.54 1.63
C GLU A 48 -2.15 9.19 1.23
N PHE A 49 -1.99 8.79 -0.03
CA PHE A 49 -2.38 7.46 -0.49
C PHE A 49 -1.73 6.35 0.36
N GLN A 50 -0.42 6.43 0.64
CA GLN A 50 0.28 5.46 1.48
C GLN A 50 -0.30 5.39 2.90
N ARG A 51 -0.55 6.53 3.55
CA ARG A 51 -1.21 6.57 4.87
C ARG A 51 -2.62 5.97 4.84
N ASN A 52 -3.40 6.31 3.82
CA ASN A 52 -4.78 5.85 3.71
C ASN A 52 -4.84 4.33 3.43
N VAL A 53 -3.93 3.80 2.60
CA VAL A 53 -3.76 2.34 2.42
C VAL A 53 -3.38 1.66 3.74
N GLN A 54 -2.42 2.22 4.49
CA GLN A 54 -2.04 1.67 5.80
C GLN A 54 -3.22 1.65 6.78
N LEU A 55 -4.00 2.73 6.85
CA LEU A 55 -5.16 2.85 7.72
C LEU A 55 -6.22 1.77 7.41
N VAL A 56 -6.62 1.60 6.14
CA VAL A 56 -7.64 0.60 5.79
C VAL A 56 -7.16 -0.84 6.01
N GLN A 57 -5.86 -1.11 5.87
CA GLN A 57 -5.29 -2.42 6.21
C GLN A 57 -5.29 -2.66 7.72
N GLN A 58 -4.92 -1.67 8.54
CA GLN A 58 -4.98 -1.75 10.00
C GLN A 58 -6.42 -1.99 10.49
N GLN A 59 -7.40 -1.25 9.95
CA GLN A 59 -8.82 -1.45 10.25
C GLN A 59 -9.30 -2.86 9.86
N ARG A 60 -8.86 -3.40 8.72
CA ARG A 60 -9.17 -4.77 8.30
C ARG A 60 -8.56 -5.81 9.24
N SER A 61 -7.30 -5.64 9.66
CA SER A 61 -6.66 -6.54 10.63
C SER A 61 -7.37 -6.55 11.98
N LEU A 62 -7.76 -5.37 12.49
CA LEU A 62 -8.51 -5.26 13.73
C LEU A 62 -9.91 -5.89 13.62
N ALA A 63 -10.59 -5.77 12.48
CA ALA A 63 -11.88 -6.43 12.25
C ALA A 63 -11.76 -7.96 12.26
N ALA A 64 -10.68 -8.51 11.69
CA ALA A 64 -10.38 -9.95 11.76
C ALA A 64 -10.05 -10.41 13.20
N GLU A 65 -9.33 -9.59 13.97
CA GLU A 65 -9.03 -9.86 15.38
C GLU A 65 -10.30 -9.86 16.26
N LEU A 66 -11.20 -8.88 16.07
CA LEU A 66 -12.48 -8.81 16.78
C LEU A 66 -13.39 -10.00 16.43
N LEU A 67 -13.45 -10.39 15.14
CA LEU A 67 -14.19 -11.58 14.72
C LEU A 67 -13.65 -12.86 15.41
N SER A 68 -12.33 -13.04 15.46
CA SER A 68 -11.74 -14.20 16.14
C SER A 68 -11.96 -14.20 17.66
N LYS A 69 -12.09 -13.03 18.29
CA LYS A 69 -12.48 -12.93 19.71
C LYS A 69 -13.93 -13.34 19.91
N LEU A 70 -14.85 -12.85 19.07
CA LEU A 70 -16.28 -13.20 19.13
C LEU A 70 -16.54 -14.71 19.06
N GLU A 71 -15.79 -15.43 18.22
CA GLU A 71 -15.85 -16.90 18.11
C GLU A 71 -15.57 -17.66 19.43
N ASN A 72 -14.94 -17.00 20.42
CA ASN A 72 -14.46 -17.63 21.66
C ASN A 72 -15.08 -17.04 22.94
N VAL A 73 -15.88 -15.98 22.85
CA VAL A 73 -16.50 -15.33 24.02
C VAL A 73 -17.81 -16.01 24.39
N GLN A 74 -17.94 -16.39 25.67
CA GLN A 74 -19.13 -17.03 26.22
C GLN A 74 -20.02 -16.07 27.02
N ASP A 75 -19.49 -14.92 27.43
CA ASP A 75 -20.26 -13.88 28.14
C ASP A 75 -21.12 -13.08 27.14
N GLU A 76 -22.42 -13.01 27.40
CA GLU A 76 -23.39 -12.42 26.48
C GLU A 76 -23.21 -10.90 26.32
N GLU A 77 -22.80 -10.21 27.39
CA GLU A 77 -22.61 -8.75 27.38
C GLU A 77 -21.28 -8.37 26.72
N GLU A 78 -20.20 -9.12 26.97
CA GLU A 78 -18.94 -8.98 26.23
C GLU A 78 -19.13 -9.30 24.74
N HIS A 79 -19.90 -10.35 24.40
CA HIS A 79 -20.23 -10.66 23.01
C HIS A 79 -21.01 -9.52 22.33
N LYS A 80 -22.06 -8.98 22.97
CA LYS A 80 -22.81 -7.81 22.43
C LYS A 80 -21.91 -6.61 22.22
N LYS A 81 -21.01 -6.32 23.17
CA LYS A 81 -20.06 -5.22 23.07
C LYS A 81 -19.09 -5.39 21.90
N LEU A 82 -18.44 -6.56 21.80
CA LEU A 82 -17.50 -6.85 20.71
C LEU A 82 -18.17 -6.86 19.34
N GLN A 83 -19.43 -7.32 19.25
CA GLN A 83 -20.23 -7.25 18.01
C GLN A 83 -20.47 -5.79 17.60
N SER A 84 -20.87 -4.93 18.53
CA SER A 84 -21.08 -3.49 18.26
C SER A 84 -19.79 -2.77 17.85
N GLU A 85 -18.65 -3.12 18.46
CA GLU A 85 -17.33 -2.62 18.05
C GLU A 85 -16.96 -3.08 16.62
N LEU A 86 -17.20 -4.36 16.30
CA LEU A 86 -16.98 -4.92 14.98
C LEU A 86 -17.88 -4.27 13.92
N ASP A 87 -19.18 -4.09 14.19
CA ASP A 87 -20.13 -3.47 13.26
C ASP A 87 -19.73 -2.03 12.94
N SER A 88 -19.37 -1.24 13.96
CA SER A 88 -18.88 0.15 13.78
C SER A 88 -17.58 0.19 12.97
N LEU A 89 -16.68 -0.77 13.19
CA LEU A 89 -15.42 -0.88 12.44
C LEU A 89 -15.65 -1.29 10.99
N GLN A 90 -16.55 -2.25 10.73
CA GLN A 90 -16.95 -2.68 9.38
C GLN A 90 -17.60 -1.54 8.59
N GLN A 91 -18.49 -0.76 9.22
CA GLN A 91 -19.08 0.42 8.57
C GLN A 91 -17.98 1.41 8.13
N LYS A 92 -17.08 1.80 9.05
CA LYS A 92 -15.97 2.72 8.75
C LYS A 92 -15.02 2.16 7.68
N LEU A 93 -14.74 0.86 7.72
CA LEU A 93 -13.91 0.18 6.71
C LEU A 93 -14.56 0.26 5.32
N ASN A 94 -15.88 0.06 5.23
CA ASN A 94 -16.64 0.17 3.99
C ASN A 94 -16.67 1.61 3.45
N GLU A 95 -16.94 2.59 4.31
CA GLU A 95 -16.90 4.02 3.96
C GLU A 95 -15.52 4.44 3.44
N ASN A 96 -14.45 4.08 4.16
CA ASN A 96 -13.07 4.34 3.77
C ASN A 96 -12.70 3.63 2.47
N ASN A 97 -13.10 2.37 2.27
CA ASN A 97 -12.83 1.65 1.03
C ASN A 97 -13.57 2.26 -0.17
N GLN A 98 -14.81 2.73 0.01
CA GLN A 98 -15.54 3.47 -1.03
C GLN A 98 -14.86 4.80 -1.38
N LEU A 99 -14.34 5.52 -0.38
CA LEU A 99 -13.58 6.76 -0.60
C LEU A 99 -12.27 6.47 -1.35
N MET A 100 -11.52 5.45 -0.93
CA MET A 100 -10.29 5.01 -1.62
C MET A 100 -10.54 4.62 -3.08
N PHE A 101 -11.68 3.99 -3.37
CA PHE A 101 -12.07 3.65 -4.74
C PHE A 101 -12.41 4.89 -5.56
N LYS A 102 -13.18 5.83 -5.01
CA LYS A 102 -13.55 7.09 -5.68
C LYS A 102 -12.34 7.98 -5.96
N THR A 103 -11.38 8.06 -5.03
CA THR A 103 -10.24 8.98 -5.13
C THR A 103 -9.05 8.39 -5.90
N TYR A 104 -8.81 7.07 -5.81
CA TYR A 104 -7.59 6.44 -6.37
C TYR A 104 -7.84 5.17 -7.20
N GLY A 105 -9.09 4.72 -7.37
CA GLY A 105 -9.40 3.40 -7.95
C GLY A 105 -8.92 2.22 -7.10
N PHE A 106 -8.63 2.45 -5.81
CA PHE A 106 -8.11 1.45 -4.88
C PHE A 106 -9.25 0.70 -4.16
N SER A 107 -9.05 -0.60 -3.88
CA SER A 107 -9.99 -1.39 -3.08
C SER A 107 -9.29 -2.58 -2.40
N LEU A 108 -9.64 -2.87 -1.14
CA LEU A 108 -9.09 -3.97 -0.32
C LEU A 108 -9.23 -5.38 -0.91
N ASN A 109 -10.05 -5.55 -1.96
CA ASN A 109 -10.31 -6.82 -2.66
C ASN A 109 -9.54 -7.00 -3.98
N ARG A 110 -8.54 -6.15 -4.26
CA ARG A 110 -7.68 -6.24 -5.45
C ARG A 110 -6.20 -6.17 -5.08
N ASN A 111 -5.36 -6.81 -5.89
CA ASN A 111 -3.90 -6.72 -5.80
C ASN A 111 -3.42 -5.56 -6.68
N TYR A 112 -2.60 -4.67 -6.13
CA TYR A 112 -2.05 -3.50 -6.83
C TYR A 112 -0.52 -3.58 -6.94
N VAL A 113 0.01 -2.99 -8.00
CA VAL A 113 1.45 -2.72 -8.18
C VAL A 113 1.64 -1.21 -8.21
N LEU A 114 2.52 -0.69 -7.36
CA LEU A 114 2.93 0.71 -7.39
C LEU A 114 4.17 0.86 -8.26
N THR A 115 4.11 1.75 -9.25
CA THR A 115 5.25 2.09 -10.12
C THR A 115 5.68 3.53 -9.85
N VAL A 116 6.96 3.74 -9.55
CA VAL A 116 7.52 5.08 -9.34
C VAL A 116 8.01 5.63 -10.68
N GLU A 117 7.24 6.56 -11.27
CA GLU A 117 7.59 7.19 -12.55
C GLU A 117 8.68 8.28 -12.41
N LYS A 118 8.80 8.91 -11.24
CA LYS A 118 9.76 9.99 -10.98
C LYS A 118 10.28 9.95 -9.54
N ALA A 119 11.59 10.10 -9.37
CA ALA A 119 12.26 10.21 -8.07
C ALA A 119 13.24 11.39 -8.09
N HIS A 120 13.45 12.01 -6.93
CA HIS A 120 14.38 13.11 -6.75
C HIS A 120 15.31 12.80 -5.58
N ILE A 121 16.63 12.84 -5.81
CA ILE A 121 17.65 12.72 -4.77
C ILE A 121 18.18 14.14 -4.53
N HIS A 122 18.23 14.54 -3.25
CA HIS A 122 18.76 15.83 -2.83
C HIS A 122 19.91 15.59 -1.84
N MET A 123 20.86 16.51 -1.80
CA MET A 123 21.96 16.50 -0.86
C MET A 123 22.16 17.91 -0.29
N TRP A 124 22.55 18.00 0.99
CA TRP A 124 22.91 19.27 1.61
C TRP A 124 24.29 19.70 1.11
N VAL A 125 24.39 20.97 0.69
CA VAL A 125 25.60 21.61 0.18
C VAL A 125 25.64 23.06 0.64
N THR A 126 26.84 23.63 0.75
CA THR A 126 27.01 25.08 0.90
C THR A 126 26.63 25.82 -0.39
N GLU A 127 26.40 27.13 -0.32
CA GLU A 127 26.08 27.95 -1.50
C GLU A 127 27.24 27.93 -2.53
N GLU A 128 28.49 27.95 -2.07
CA GLU A 128 29.65 27.80 -2.94
C GLU A 128 29.66 26.46 -3.70
N GLU A 129 29.34 25.36 -3.01
CA GLU A 129 29.27 24.03 -3.62
C GLU A 129 28.09 23.93 -4.60
N ALA A 130 26.92 24.49 -4.24
CA ALA A 130 25.77 24.56 -5.12
C ALA A 130 26.10 25.29 -6.43
N GLN A 131 26.80 26.42 -6.37
CA GLN A 131 27.25 27.17 -7.55
C GLN A 131 28.23 26.33 -8.41
N LYS A 132 29.24 25.71 -7.77
CA LYS A 132 30.21 24.82 -8.45
C LYS A 132 29.53 23.63 -9.15
N ILE A 133 28.50 23.05 -8.54
CA ILE A 133 27.70 21.96 -9.12
C ILE A 133 26.89 22.47 -10.33
N GLN A 134 26.15 23.56 -10.19
CA GLN A 134 25.32 24.11 -11.28
C GLN A 134 26.14 24.51 -12.50
N ASP A 135 27.32 25.10 -12.30
CA ASP A 135 28.22 25.49 -13.40
C ASP A 135 28.95 24.30 -14.04
N THR A 136 28.92 23.14 -13.39
CA THR A 136 29.36 21.86 -13.94
C THR A 136 28.24 21.21 -14.76
N GLU A 137 26.98 21.25 -14.31
CA GLU A 137 25.83 20.71 -15.05
C GLU A 137 25.50 21.47 -16.33
N LYS A 138 25.75 22.78 -16.38
CA LYS A 138 25.54 23.62 -17.59
C LYS A 138 26.55 23.36 -18.70
N LYS A 139 27.64 22.64 -18.46
CA LYS A 139 28.61 22.26 -19.50
C LYS A 139 28.17 20.95 -20.15
N PRO A 140 28.07 20.87 -21.48
CA PRO A 140 27.66 19.64 -22.15
C PRO A 140 28.66 18.53 -21.80
N LYS A 141 28.14 17.36 -21.40
CA LYS A 141 28.93 16.14 -21.24
C LYS A 141 29.55 15.81 -22.59
N LYS A 142 30.89 15.77 -22.64
CA LYS A 142 31.65 15.31 -23.81
C LYS A 142 31.54 13.80 -23.97
#